data_AF-A0A4R8WIK4-F1
#
_entry.id   AF-A0A4R8WIK4-F1
#
_cell.length_a   1.000
_cell.length_b   1.000
_cell.length_c   1.000
_cell.angle_alpha   90.00
_cell.angle_beta   90.00
_cell.angle_gamma   90.00
#
_symmetry.space_group_name_H-M   'P 1'
#
loop_
_entity.id
_entity.type
_entity.pdbx_description
1 polymer ?
#
loop_
_entity_poly.entity_id
_entity_poly.type
_entity_poly.pdbx_seq_one_letter_code
_entity_poly.pdbx_strand_id
1 'polypeptide(L)'
;MDTGGIVTGLRELLGAQLVAYLGRVSNTRSVREWADGSRVPGADVVQRLRTSFYVAGILSERERATIVQAWFQGMNPELGDKSPVALLRGEPLVVVGPIVVAAARSFIAHG
;
A
#
# COMPACT_ATOMS: atom_id res chain seq x y z
N MET A 1 -11.38 -0.88 -11.19
CA MET A 1 -10.15 -0.12 -11.44
C MET A 1 -9.08 -1.07 -11.97
N ASP A 2 -8.42 -0.70 -13.05
CA ASP A 2 -7.31 -1.44 -13.66
C ASP A 2 -6.01 -1.24 -12.86
N THR A 3 -4.95 -1.96 -13.23
CA THR A 3 -3.67 -1.87 -12.50
C THR A 3 -3.06 -0.48 -12.58
N GLY A 4 -3.18 0.21 -13.73
CA GLY A 4 -2.67 1.58 -13.90
C GLY A 4 -3.33 2.56 -12.94
N GLY A 5 -4.66 2.56 -12.86
CA GLY A 5 -5.41 3.39 -11.92
C GLY A 5 -5.05 3.11 -10.45
N ILE A 6 -4.86 1.85 -10.07
CA ILE A 6 -4.42 1.47 -8.71
C ILE A 6 -3.05 2.07 -8.39
N VAL A 7 -2.10 1.97 -9.33
CA VAL A 7 -0.74 2.50 -9.14
C VAL A 7 -0.78 4.03 -9.06
N THR A 8 -1.59 4.69 -9.88
CA THR A 8 -1.76 6.15 -9.84
C THR A 8 -2.29 6.61 -8.49
N GLY A 9 -3.40 6.03 -7.99
CA GLY A 9 -3.96 6.41 -6.69
C GLY A 9 -3.00 6.11 -5.53
N LEU A 10 -2.26 4.99 -5.59
CA LEU A 10 -1.22 4.71 -4.60
C LEU A 10 -0.08 5.74 -4.63
N ARG A 11 0.31 6.26 -5.80
CA ARG A 11 1.34 7.30 -5.89
C ARG A 11 0.87 8.61 -5.26
N GLU A 12 -0.41 8.94 -5.38
CA GLU A 12 -1.01 10.13 -4.78
C GLU A 12 -1.07 10.01 -3.26
N LEU A 13 -1.44 8.83 -2.74
CA LEU A 13 -1.60 8.60 -1.29
C LEU A 13 -0.27 8.31 -0.56
N LEU A 14 0.64 7.55 -1.18
CA LEU A 14 1.84 7.03 -0.52
C LEU A 14 3.16 7.58 -1.09
N GLY A 15 3.13 8.20 -2.27
CA GLY A 15 4.32 8.60 -3.00
C GLY A 15 5.00 7.45 -3.76
N ALA A 16 5.66 7.78 -4.88
CA ALA A 16 6.21 6.79 -5.80
C ALA A 16 7.31 5.88 -5.18
N GLN A 17 8.07 6.37 -4.20
CA GLN A 17 9.11 5.57 -3.54
C GLN A 17 8.52 4.42 -2.71
N LEU A 18 7.44 4.67 -1.96
CA LEU A 18 6.80 3.63 -1.15
C LEU A 18 6.10 2.60 -2.05
N VAL A 19 5.52 3.05 -3.16
CA VAL A 19 4.97 2.15 -4.18
C VAL A 19 6.05 1.29 -4.83
N ALA A 20 7.24 1.84 -5.10
CA ALA A 20 8.38 1.07 -5.61
C ALA A 20 8.82 -0.01 -4.61
N TYR A 21 8.88 0.35 -3.33
CA TYR A 21 9.19 -0.56 -2.23
C TYR A 21 8.17 -1.72 -2.14
N LEU A 22 6.86 -1.42 -2.14
CA LEU A 22 5.79 -2.42 -2.20
C LEU A 22 5.86 -3.28 -3.47
N GLY A 23 6.22 -2.66 -4.59
CA GLY A 23 6.42 -3.33 -5.87
C GLY A 23 7.67 -4.20 -5.97
N ARG A 24 8.53 -4.20 -4.94
CA ARG A 24 9.85 -4.86 -4.94
C ARG A 24 10.71 -4.44 -6.14
N VAL A 25 10.59 -3.18 -6.57
CA VAL A 25 11.41 -2.59 -7.64
C VAL A 25 12.35 -1.53 -7.07
N SER A 26 13.52 -1.39 -7.67
CA SER A 26 14.57 -0.49 -7.18
C SER A 26 14.39 0.98 -7.58
N ASN A 27 13.48 1.27 -8.51
CA ASN A 27 13.29 2.62 -9.04
C ASN A 27 11.82 2.98 -9.24
N THR A 28 11.55 4.28 -9.21
CA THR A 28 10.21 4.85 -9.44
C THR A 28 9.85 4.92 -10.93
N ARG A 29 10.79 4.63 -11.84
CA ARG A 29 10.49 4.53 -13.28
C ARG A 29 9.56 3.35 -13.55
N SER A 30 9.81 2.18 -12.95
CA SER A 30 8.90 1.03 -13.08
C SER A 30 7.49 1.35 -12.56
N VAL A 31 7.38 2.11 -11.47
CA VAL A 31 6.10 2.57 -10.94
C VAL A 31 5.38 3.50 -11.93
N ARG A 32 6.11 4.39 -12.61
CA ARG A 32 5.55 5.22 -13.69
C ARG A 32 5.06 4.34 -14.85
N GLU A 33 5.89 3.43 -15.35
CA GLU A 33 5.52 2.52 -16.45
C GLU A 33 4.25 1.70 -16.14
N TRP A 34 4.06 1.31 -14.87
CA TRP A 34 2.84 0.61 -14.44
C TRP A 34 1.61 1.52 -14.40
N ALA A 35 1.76 2.77 -13.93
CA ALA A 35 0.67 3.75 -13.91
C ALA A 35 0.19 4.08 -15.32
N ASP A 36 1.14 4.19 -16.25
CA ASP A 36 0.91 4.58 -17.65
C ASP A 36 0.47 3.38 -18.51
N GLY A 37 0.49 2.16 -17.96
CA GLY A 37 0.13 0.92 -18.64
C GLY A 37 1.17 0.41 -19.65
N SER A 38 2.33 1.05 -19.78
CA SER A 38 3.40 0.64 -20.70
C SER A 38 4.14 -0.62 -20.23
N ARG A 39 3.99 -0.99 -18.95
CA ARG A 39 4.48 -2.24 -18.38
C ARG A 39 3.46 -2.80 -17.40
N VAL A 40 3.33 -4.13 -17.37
CA VAL A 40 2.47 -4.82 -16.40
C VAL A 40 3.33 -5.40 -15.27
N PRO A 41 3.02 -5.15 -13.98
CA PRO A 41 3.67 -5.84 -12.87
C PRO A 41 3.32 -7.33 -12.84
N GLY A 42 4.16 -8.14 -12.17
CA GLY A 42 3.84 -9.54 -11.90
C GLY A 42 2.55 -9.70 -11.06
N ALA A 43 1.89 -10.85 -11.16
CA ALA A 43 0.60 -11.09 -10.50
C ALA A 43 0.66 -10.92 -8.96
N ASP A 44 1.76 -11.34 -8.33
CA ASP A 44 1.99 -11.15 -6.89
C ASP A 44 2.11 -9.67 -6.52
N VAL A 45 2.80 -8.88 -7.35
CA VAL A 45 2.93 -7.44 -7.19
C VAL A 45 1.58 -6.77 -7.37
N VAL A 46 0.81 -7.15 -8.39
CA VAL A 46 -0.55 -6.64 -8.62
C VAL A 46 -1.43 -6.87 -7.40
N GLN A 47 -1.42 -8.09 -6.83
CA GLN A 47 -2.27 -8.42 -5.69
C GLN A 47 -1.87 -7.64 -4.43
N ARG A 48 -0.55 -7.48 -4.21
CA ARG A 48 -0.02 -6.66 -3.11
C ARG A 48 -0.41 -5.19 -3.27
N LEU A 49 -0.23 -4.60 -4.46
CA LEU A 49 -0.63 -3.23 -4.74
C LEU A 49 -2.14 -3.01 -4.59
N ARG A 50 -2.97 -3.95 -5.04
CA ARG A 50 -4.44 -3.91 -4.80
C ARG A 50 -4.77 -3.87 -3.31
N THR A 51 -4.12 -4.71 -2.52
CA THR A 51 -4.34 -4.77 -1.07
C THR A 51 -3.86 -3.48 -0.39
N SER A 52 -2.69 -2.97 -0.75
CA SER A 52 -2.20 -1.68 -0.27
C SER A 52 -3.15 -0.54 -0.64
N PHE A 53 -3.70 -0.53 -1.86
CA PHE A 53 -4.63 0.51 -2.29
C PHE A 53 -5.95 0.46 -1.53
N TYR A 54 -6.47 -0.74 -1.27
CA TYR A 54 -7.65 -0.91 -0.44
C TYR A 54 -7.44 -0.37 0.98
N VAL A 55 -6.30 -0.69 1.60
CA VAL A 55 -5.93 -0.18 2.94
C VAL A 55 -5.77 1.34 2.92
N ALA A 56 -5.06 1.89 1.93
CA ALA A 56 -4.89 3.33 1.79
C ALA A 56 -6.23 4.05 1.55
N GLY A 57 -7.15 3.42 0.81
CA GLY A 57 -8.51 3.88 0.59
C GLY A 57 -9.27 4.06 1.90
N ILE A 58 -9.30 3.03 2.77
CA ILE A 58 -9.94 3.09 4.09
C ILE A 58 -9.40 4.29 4.88
N LEU A 59 -8.08 4.45 4.95
CA LEU A 59 -7.46 5.52 5.73
C LEU A 59 -7.79 6.90 5.12
N SER A 60 -7.81 7.01 3.80
CA SER A 60 -8.07 8.27 3.09
C SER A 60 -9.50 8.79 3.23
N GLU A 61 -10.43 7.99 3.78
CA GLU A 61 -11.79 8.44 4.08
C GLU A 61 -11.81 9.55 5.15
N ARG A 62 -10.84 9.55 6.08
CA ARG A 62 -10.73 10.57 7.14
C ARG A 62 -9.39 11.30 7.15
N GLU A 63 -8.37 10.70 6.55
CA GLU A 63 -7.00 11.19 6.67
C GLU A 63 -6.43 11.74 5.37
N ARG A 64 -5.54 12.72 5.52
CA ARG A 64 -4.77 13.28 4.39
C ARG A 64 -3.65 12.31 4.01
N ALA A 65 -3.21 12.38 2.75
CA ALA A 65 -2.14 11.54 2.20
C ALA A 65 -0.87 11.48 3.09
N THR A 66 -0.47 12.60 3.71
CA THR A 66 0.68 12.63 4.63
C THR A 66 0.51 11.73 5.85
N ILE A 67 -0.70 11.63 6.40
CA ILE A 67 -1.02 10.77 7.54
C ILE A 67 -1.15 9.32 7.08
N VAL A 68 -1.78 9.05 5.93
CA VAL A 68 -1.83 7.72 5.33
C VAL A 68 -0.41 7.18 5.10
N GLN A 69 0.45 7.99 4.51
CA GLN A 69 1.85 7.66 4.26
C GLN A 69 2.63 7.41 5.56
N ALA A 70 2.40 8.22 6.60
CA ALA A 70 3.01 8.02 7.91
C ALA A 70 2.54 6.71 8.57
N TRP A 71 1.24 6.41 8.52
CA TRP A 71 0.68 5.18 9.08
C TRP A 71 1.25 3.92 8.42
N PHE A 72 1.43 3.92 7.09
CA PHE A 72 2.04 2.80 6.37
C PHE A 72 3.51 2.55 6.76
N GLN A 73 4.24 3.59 7.12
CA GLN A 73 5.67 3.52 7.46
C GLN A 73 5.93 3.32 8.96
N GLY A 74 5.05 3.85 9.80
CA GLY A 74 5.16 3.80 11.25
C GLY A 74 5.00 2.41 11.83
N MET A 75 5.54 2.20 13.03
CA MET A 75 5.27 1.00 13.81
C MET A 75 3.81 1.01 14.24
N ASN A 76 3.15 -0.15 14.09
CA ASN A 76 1.75 -0.30 14.46
C ASN A 76 1.63 -1.39 15.55
N PRO A 77 1.18 -1.05 16.76
CA PRO A 77 1.03 -2.00 17.86
C PRO A 77 0.06 -3.16 17.54
N GLU A 78 -0.99 -2.91 16.76
CA GLU A 78 -1.92 -3.96 16.32
C GLU A 78 -1.28 -4.95 15.35
N LEU A 79 -0.14 -4.58 14.78
CA LEU A 79 0.66 -5.39 13.86
C LEU A 79 1.93 -5.94 14.53
N GLY A 80 1.97 -5.97 15.86
CA GLY A 80 3.14 -6.43 16.62
C GLY A 80 4.36 -5.53 16.41
N ASP A 81 4.13 -4.22 16.41
CA ASP A 81 5.14 -3.16 16.21
C ASP A 81 5.89 -3.22 14.88
N LYS A 82 5.31 -3.91 13.89
CA LYS A 82 5.81 -3.91 12.51
C LYS A 82 5.10 -2.84 11.68
N SER A 83 5.80 -2.27 10.71
CA SER A 83 5.17 -1.33 9.79
C SER A 83 4.29 -2.05 8.77
N PRO A 84 3.10 -1.50 8.44
CA PRO A 84 2.21 -2.08 7.44
C PRO A 84 2.90 -2.32 6.09
N VAL A 85 3.75 -1.37 5.65
CA VAL A 85 4.46 -1.50 4.38
C VAL A 85 5.47 -2.65 4.38
N ALA A 86 6.16 -2.89 5.50
CA ALA A 86 7.13 -3.97 5.62
C ALA A 86 6.42 -5.34 5.61
N LEU A 87 5.30 -5.45 6.32
CA LEU A 87 4.47 -6.66 6.33
C LEU A 87 3.94 -6.99 4.94
N LEU A 88 3.27 -6.02 4.29
CA LEU A 88 2.71 -6.22 2.96
C LEU A 88 3.79 -6.59 1.94
N ARG A 89 5.00 -6.01 2.03
CA ARG A 89 6.12 -6.36 1.15
C ARG A 89 6.73 -7.71 1.46
N GLY A 90 6.91 -8.05 2.73
CA GLY A 90 7.77 -9.14 3.19
C GLY A 90 7.05 -10.48 3.34
N GLU A 91 5.79 -10.45 3.75
CA GLU A 91 5.08 -11.65 4.22
C GLU A 91 4.03 -12.15 3.22
N PRO A 92 3.59 -13.41 3.34
CA PRO A 92 2.50 -13.95 2.51
C PRO A 92 1.21 -13.14 2.69
N LEU A 93 0.72 -12.57 1.59
CA LEU A 93 -0.42 -11.65 1.61
C LEU A 93 -1.72 -12.29 2.11
N VAL A 94 -1.88 -13.61 1.91
CA VAL A 94 -3.00 -14.39 2.46
C VAL A 94 -3.05 -14.35 3.99
N VAL A 95 -1.88 -14.19 4.64
CA VAL A 95 -1.75 -14.09 6.09
C VAL A 95 -1.87 -12.63 6.54
N VAL A 96 -1.05 -11.74 5.98
CA VAL A 96 -0.95 -10.36 6.50
C VAL A 96 -2.01 -9.41 5.96
N GLY A 97 -2.60 -9.69 4.80
CA GLY A 97 -3.60 -8.83 4.17
C GLY A 97 -4.81 -8.55 5.08
N PRO A 98 -5.49 -9.59 5.61
CA PRO A 98 -6.62 -9.41 6.52
C PRO A 98 -6.26 -8.65 7.80
N ILE A 99 -5.06 -8.89 8.35
CA ILE A 99 -4.60 -8.28 9.60
C ILE A 99 -4.36 -6.77 9.40
N VAL A 100 -3.68 -6.40 8.30
CA VAL A 100 -3.43 -4.98 7.98
C VAL A 100 -4.74 -4.24 7.66
N VAL A 101 -5.69 -4.89 6.99
CA VAL A 101 -7.04 -4.33 6.76
C VAL A 101 -7.78 -4.10 8.08
N ALA A 102 -7.73 -5.06 8.99
CA ALA A 102 -8.35 -4.91 10.31
C ALA A 102 -7.73 -3.72 11.09
N ALA A 103 -6.41 -3.60 11.08
CA ALA A 103 -5.72 -2.50 11.74
C ALA A 103 -6.07 -1.13 11.15
N ALA A 104 -6.24 -1.02 9.82
CA ALA A 104 -6.67 0.22 9.19
C ALA A 104 -8.10 0.62 9.57
N ARG A 105 -9.00 -0.36 9.67
CA ARG A 105 -10.38 -0.13 10.15
C ARG A 105 -10.41 0.29 11.61
N SER A 106 -9.61 -0.36 12.46
CA SER A 106 -9.45 0.01 13.87
C SER A 106 -8.95 1.46 14.01
N PHE A 107 -7.92 1.81 13.24
CA PHE A 107 -7.39 3.18 13.21
C PHE A 107 -8.46 4.21 12.84
N ILE A 108 -9.29 3.94 11.83
CA ILE A 108 -10.36 4.87 11.42
C ILE A 108 -11.52 4.89 12.43
N ALA A 109 -11.73 3.84 13.21
CA ALA A 109 -12.78 3.80 14.23
C ALA A 109 -12.36 4.47 15.55
N HIS A 110 -11.07 4.50 15.87
CA HIS A 110 -10.57 4.88 17.20
C HIS A 110 -9.47 5.97 17.20
N GLY A 111 -8.89 6.28 16.05
CA GLY A 111 -7.99 7.43 15.83
C GLY A 111 -8.76 8.72 15.56
#